data_AF-A0ABD1QDD0-F1
#
_entry.id   AF-A0ABD1QDD0-F1
#
_cell.length_a   1.000
_cell.length_b   1.000
_cell.length_c   1.000
_cell.angle_alpha   90.00
_cell.angle_beta   90.00
_cell.angle_gamma   90.00
#
_symmetry.space_group_name_H-M   'P 1'
#
loop_
_entity.id
_entity.type
_entity.pdbx_description
1 polymer ?
#
loop_
_entity_poly.entity_id
_entity_poly.type
_entity_poly.pdbx_seq_one_letter_code
_entity_poly.pdbx_strand_id
1 'polypeptide(L)'
;MARSRITTEELDDLRLSYDISSAVLVRAPGPEERADDPPEGFVAIYEPAMQQSLLLPMHPFFREVLKDWNLAPFQITPNGWSQMVASYLLWIVVEAGGNLTPREFESIY
;
A
#
# COMPACT_ATOMS: atom_id res chain seq x y z
N MET A 1 6.73 25.15 -1.54
CA MET A 1 6.02 23.91 -1.89
C MET A 1 7.01 22.94 -2.51
N ALA A 2 6.95 21.65 -2.18
CA ALA A 2 7.91 20.67 -2.67
C ALA A 2 7.48 20.18 -4.07
N ARG A 3 8.25 20.54 -5.09
CA ARG A 3 8.13 19.98 -6.44
C ARG A 3 8.63 18.53 -6.40
N SER A 4 7.93 17.61 -7.07
CA SER A 4 8.45 16.26 -7.27
C SER A 4 9.82 16.32 -7.96
N ARG A 5 10.80 15.60 -7.41
CA ARG A 5 12.16 15.53 -7.96
C ARG A 5 12.45 14.20 -8.66
N ILE A 6 11.45 13.33 -8.74
CA ILE A 6 11.61 11.97 -9.24
C ILE A 6 11.94 11.98 -10.74
N THR A 7 12.98 11.27 -11.13
CA THR A 7 13.37 11.08 -12.54
C THR A 7 12.69 9.86 -13.14
N THR A 8 12.78 9.71 -14.47
CA THR A 8 12.28 8.51 -15.16
C THR A 8 13.06 7.26 -14.74
N GLU A 9 14.37 7.38 -14.52
CA GLU A 9 15.19 6.26 -14.04
C GLU A 9 14.79 5.84 -12.62
N GLU A 10 14.55 6.80 -11.72
CA GLU A 10 14.08 6.52 -10.36
C GLU A 10 12.67 5.87 -10.35
N LEU A 11 11.81 6.23 -11.32
CA LEU A 11 10.51 5.57 -11.51
C LEU A 11 10.67 4.11 -11.96
N ASP A 12 11.60 3.84 -12.87
CA ASP A 12 11.89 2.48 -13.34
C ASP A 12 12.50 1.63 -12.20
N ASP A 13 13.39 2.20 -11.40
CA ASP A 13 13.97 1.54 -10.23
C ASP A 13 12.91 1.21 -9.17
N LEU A 14 11.99 2.14 -8.86
CA LEU A 14 10.86 1.88 -7.95
C LEU A 14 9.96 0.76 -8.48
N ARG A 15 9.71 0.77 -9.79
CA ARG A 15 8.86 -0.20 -10.46
C ARG A 15 9.44 -1.61 -10.34
N LEU A 16 10.76 -1.75 -10.45
CA LEU A 16 11.48 -3.01 -10.21
C LEU A 16 11.50 -3.37 -8.71
N SER A 17 11.73 -2.39 -7.84
CA SER A 17 11.86 -2.61 -6.39
C SER A 17 10.56 -3.11 -5.73
N TYR A 18 9.40 -2.77 -6.31
CA TYR A 18 8.08 -3.14 -5.80
C TYR A 18 7.30 -4.10 -6.73
N ASP A 19 7.98 -4.75 -7.69
CA ASP A 19 7.38 -5.71 -8.63
C ASP A 19 6.09 -5.18 -9.31
N ILE A 20 6.06 -3.89 -9.65
CA ILE A 20 4.87 -3.28 -10.25
C ILE A 20 4.72 -3.78 -11.69
N SER A 21 3.60 -4.47 -11.97
CA SER A 21 3.28 -5.03 -13.29
C SER A 21 3.27 -3.99 -14.39
N SER A 22 3.85 -4.30 -15.57
CA SER A 22 3.87 -3.43 -16.78
C SER A 22 2.49 -2.97 -17.24
N ALA A 23 1.43 -3.64 -16.81
CA ALA A 23 0.04 -3.24 -17.04
C ALA A 23 -0.39 -2.01 -16.20
N VAL A 24 0.32 -1.67 -15.14
CA VAL A 24 0.05 -0.50 -14.28
C VAL A 24 0.86 0.69 -14.77
N LEU A 25 0.18 1.78 -15.10
CA LEU A 25 0.80 3.05 -15.45
C LEU A 25 1.36 3.73 -14.18
N VAL A 26 2.67 3.98 -14.18
CA VAL A 26 3.37 4.72 -13.12
C VAL A 26 3.99 5.97 -13.74
N ARG A 27 3.81 7.13 -13.12
CA ARG A 27 4.36 8.40 -13.62
C ARG A 27 4.66 9.36 -12.49
N ALA A 28 5.56 10.31 -12.74
CA ALA A 28 5.74 11.45 -11.87
C ALA A 28 4.47 12.33 -11.86
N PRO A 29 4.10 12.93 -10.70
CA PRO A 29 3.05 13.94 -10.66
C PRO A 29 3.50 15.21 -11.38
N GLY A 30 2.56 15.90 -12.00
CA GLY A 30 2.74 17.21 -12.62
C GLY A 30 2.95 18.32 -11.58
N PRO A 31 3.32 19.55 -12.01
CA PRO A 31 3.68 20.64 -11.10
C PRO A 31 2.58 21.04 -10.11
N GLU A 32 1.31 20.91 -10.52
CA GLU A 32 0.12 21.28 -9.73
C GLU A 32 -0.62 20.07 -9.16
N GLU A 33 -0.22 18.86 -9.55
CA GLU A 33 -0.85 17.63 -9.07
C GLU A 33 -0.38 17.30 -7.67
N ARG A 34 -1.29 16.83 -6.81
CA ARG A 34 -1.01 16.57 -5.40
C ARG A 34 -1.33 15.13 -5.04
N ALA A 35 -0.68 14.65 -3.99
CA ALA A 35 -0.94 13.30 -3.49
C ALA A 35 -2.33 13.18 -2.85
N ASP A 36 -2.82 14.24 -2.22
CA ASP A 36 -4.14 14.32 -1.60
C ASP A 36 -5.29 14.60 -2.58
N ASP A 37 -4.97 15.01 -3.81
CA ASP A 37 -5.92 15.25 -4.91
C ASP A 37 -5.34 14.68 -6.22
N PRO A 38 -5.28 13.35 -6.37
CA PRO A 38 -4.73 12.73 -7.55
C PRO A 38 -5.64 12.97 -8.76
N PRO A 39 -5.08 13.07 -9.97
CA PRO A 39 -5.85 13.18 -11.20
C PRO A 39 -6.83 12.02 -11.39
N GLU A 40 -7.92 12.28 -12.12
CA GLU A 40 -8.91 11.24 -12.41
C GLU A 40 -8.26 10.01 -13.07
N GLY A 41 -8.57 8.82 -12.55
CA GLY A 41 -7.98 7.55 -13.00
C GLY A 41 -6.61 7.22 -12.42
N PHE A 42 -6.05 8.08 -11.56
CA PHE A 42 -4.79 7.85 -10.86
C PHE A 42 -5.00 7.71 -9.36
N VAL A 43 -4.01 7.12 -8.69
CA VAL A 43 -3.92 7.09 -7.24
C VAL A 43 -2.48 7.40 -6.83
N ALA A 44 -2.31 8.23 -5.80
CA ALA A 44 -0.98 8.61 -5.31
C ALA A 44 -0.55 7.68 -4.20
N ILE A 45 0.67 7.11 -4.30
CA ILE A 45 1.16 6.11 -3.36
C ILE A 45 2.36 6.62 -2.57
N TYR A 46 2.33 6.51 -1.24
CA TYR A 46 3.51 6.71 -0.39
C TYR A 46 4.42 5.49 -0.45
N GLU A 47 5.72 5.71 -0.64
CA GLU A 47 6.72 4.66 -0.74
C GLU A 47 6.75 3.69 0.47
N PRO A 48 6.67 4.13 1.74
CA PRO A 48 6.63 3.20 2.88
C PRO A 48 5.47 2.20 2.84
N ALA A 49 4.34 2.59 2.23
CA ALA A 49 3.20 1.68 2.05
C ALA A 49 3.45 0.65 0.94
N MET A 50 4.38 0.91 0.02
CA MET A 50 4.84 -0.08 -0.97
C MET A 50 5.86 -1.05 -0.38
N GLN A 51 6.75 -0.59 0.51
CA GLN A 51 7.75 -1.43 1.20
C GLN A 51 7.11 -2.57 1.99
N GLN A 52 5.94 -2.32 2.57
CA GLN A 52 5.17 -3.33 3.28
C GLN A 52 4.36 -4.25 2.34
N SER A 53 4.58 -4.21 1.01
CA SER A 53 3.89 -5.03 0.00
C SER A 53 2.36 -4.95 0.02
N LEU A 54 1.80 -3.89 0.61
CA LEU A 54 0.38 -3.78 0.92
C LEU A 54 -0.51 -3.42 -0.27
N LEU A 55 0.08 -2.81 -1.30
CA LEU A 55 -0.71 -2.03 -2.24
C LEU A 55 -0.92 -2.72 -3.59
N LEU A 56 -0.01 -3.58 -4.06
CA LEU A 56 -0.13 -4.15 -5.40
C LEU A 56 0.45 -5.58 -5.55
N PRO A 57 -0.35 -6.52 -6.08
CA PRO A 57 -1.81 -6.46 -6.19
C PRO A 57 -2.47 -6.51 -4.80
N MET A 58 -3.20 -5.45 -4.43
CA MET A 58 -3.93 -5.37 -3.16
C MET A 58 -4.87 -6.57 -2.99
N HIS A 59 -4.73 -7.27 -1.86
CA HIS A 59 -5.55 -8.43 -1.55
C HIS A 59 -7.06 -8.07 -1.60
N PRO A 60 -7.93 -8.88 -2.24
CA PRO A 60 -9.34 -8.56 -2.44
C PRO A 60 -10.08 -8.17 -1.15
N PHE A 61 -9.79 -8.86 -0.04
CA PHE A 61 -10.33 -8.54 1.28
C PHE A 61 -10.11 -7.07 1.67
N PHE A 62 -8.87 -6.56 1.61
CA PHE A 62 -8.59 -5.18 1.98
C PHE A 62 -9.23 -4.18 1.03
N ARG A 63 -9.36 -4.53 -0.26
CA ARG A 63 -10.07 -3.71 -1.25
C ARG A 63 -11.55 -3.56 -0.89
N GLU A 64 -12.21 -4.64 -0.47
CA GLU A 64 -13.62 -4.63 -0.06
C GLU A 64 -13.81 -3.81 1.22
N VAL A 65 -12.95 -4.00 2.23
CA VAL A 65 -13.00 -3.22 3.47
C VAL A 65 -12.87 -1.72 3.19
N LEU A 66 -11.88 -1.32 2.38
CA LEU A 66 -11.69 0.09 2.02
C LEU A 66 -12.88 0.66 1.25
N LYS A 67 -13.44 -0.12 0.33
CA LYS A 67 -14.64 0.26 -0.43
C LYS A 67 -15.83 0.50 0.50
N ASP A 68 -16.05 -0.40 1.47
CA ASP A 68 -17.15 -0.28 2.43
C ASP A 68 -16.97 0.90 3.38
N TRP A 69 -15.72 1.24 3.71
CA TRP A 69 -15.39 2.42 4.51
C TRP A 69 -15.36 3.71 3.70
N ASN A 70 -15.50 3.63 2.37
CA ASN A 70 -15.31 4.74 1.43
C ASN A 70 -13.96 5.45 1.66
N LEU A 71 -12.91 4.66 1.91
CA LEU A 71 -11.56 5.14 2.14
C LEU A 71 -10.66 4.78 0.95
N ALA A 72 -9.84 5.75 0.54
CA ALA A 72 -8.70 5.46 -0.32
C ALA A 72 -7.61 4.76 0.51
N PRO A 73 -6.80 3.86 -0.09
CA PRO A 73 -5.68 3.21 0.59
C PRO A 73 -4.75 4.16 1.37
N PHE A 74 -4.63 5.40 0.88
CA PHE A 74 -3.73 6.43 1.41
C PHE A 74 -4.29 7.23 2.57
N GLN A 75 -5.58 7.06 2.88
CA GLN A 75 -6.18 7.63 4.08
C GLN A 75 -5.88 6.79 5.33
N ILE A 76 -5.37 5.57 5.16
CA ILE A 76 -4.90 4.71 6.24
C ILE A 76 -3.40 5.01 6.46
N THR A 77 -3.02 5.30 7.71
CA THR A 77 -1.61 5.48 8.08
C THR A 77 -0.84 4.15 7.98
N PRO A 78 0.50 4.15 7.84
CA PRO A 78 1.27 2.91 7.80
C PRO A 78 0.97 1.96 8.97
N ASN A 79 0.86 2.49 10.19
CA ASN A 79 0.47 1.70 11.37
C ASN A 79 -0.96 1.14 11.24
N GLY A 80 -1.89 1.90 10.66
CA GLY A 80 -3.25 1.43 10.41
C GLY A 80 -3.28 0.25 9.46
N TRP A 81 -2.43 0.28 8.43
CA TRP A 81 -2.27 -0.84 7.51
C TRP A 81 -1.69 -2.08 8.18
N SER A 82 -0.62 -1.93 8.96
CA SER A 82 -0.06 -3.04 9.75
C SER A 82 -1.13 -3.68 10.63
N GLN A 83 -1.98 -2.88 11.28
CA GLN A 83 -3.09 -3.39 12.11
C GLN A 83 -4.17 -4.14 11.32
N MET A 84 -4.52 -3.66 10.12
CA MET A 84 -5.46 -4.36 9.25
C MET A 84 -4.92 -5.73 8.82
N VAL A 85 -3.65 -5.80 8.42
CA VAL A 85 -2.98 -7.05 8.05
C VAL A 85 -2.84 -7.98 9.25
N ALA A 86 -2.41 -7.46 10.39
CA ALA A 86 -2.30 -8.19 11.65
C ALA A 86 -3.60 -8.92 11.98
N SER A 87 -4.70 -8.17 11.94
CA SER A 87 -6.04 -8.67 12.26
C SER A 87 -6.48 -9.77 11.30
N TYR A 88 -6.22 -9.59 10.00
CA TYR A 88 -6.54 -10.58 8.98
C TYR A 88 -5.73 -11.87 9.15
N LEU A 89 -4.42 -11.77 9.41
CA LEU A 89 -3.55 -12.93 9.64
C LEU A 89 -3.90 -13.66 10.94
N LEU A 90 -4.17 -12.92 12.01
CA LEU A 90 -4.63 -13.49 13.29
C LEU A 90 -5.90 -14.31 13.12
N TRP A 91 -6.87 -13.80 12.36
CA TRP A 91 -8.10 -14.54 12.04
C TRP A 91 -7.78 -15.88 11.37
N ILE A 92 -6.93 -15.87 10.34
CA ILE A 92 -6.52 -17.09 9.62
C ILE A 92 -5.80 -18.08 10.53
N VAL A 93 -4.87 -17.61 11.36
CA VAL A 93 -4.10 -18.47 12.28
C VAL A 93 -5.03 -19.14 13.29
N VAL A 94 -5.97 -18.39 13.87
CA VAL A 94 -6.94 -18.93 14.84
C VAL A 94 -7.88 -19.93 14.19
N GLU A 95 -8.43 -19.62 13.00
CA GLU A 95 -9.28 -20.55 12.24
C GLU A 95 -8.54 -21.85 11.86
N ALA A 96 -7.24 -21.76 11.58
CA ALA A 96 -6.40 -22.92 11.34
C ALA A 96 -6.02 -23.71 12.62
N GLY A 97 -6.49 -23.29 13.79
CA GLY A 97 -6.14 -23.89 15.09
C GLY A 97 -4.70 -23.61 15.53
N GLY A 98 -4.03 -22.65 14.90
CA GLY A 98 -2.69 -22.21 15.25
C GLY A 98 -2.68 -21.27 16.46
N ASN A 99 -1.49 -21.01 17.00
CA ASN A 99 -1.28 -20.03 18.06
C ASN A 99 -0.17 -19.08 17.63
N LEU A 100 -0.43 -17.76 17.73
CA LEU A 100 0.54 -16.76 17.35
C LEU A 100 1.68 -16.74 18.36
N THR A 101 2.91 -16.92 17.89
CA THR A 101 4.10 -16.81 18.73
C THR A 101 4.51 -15.34 18.92
N PRO A 102 5.22 -14.98 20.01
CA PRO A 102 5.75 -13.63 20.18
C PRO A 102 6.61 -13.14 19.00
N ARG A 103 7.36 -14.05 18.38
CA ARG A 103 8.21 -13.74 17.22
C ARG A 103 7.38 -13.41 15.97
N GLU A 104 6.29 -14.13 15.74
CA GLU A 104 5.37 -13.81 14.64
C GLU A 104 4.62 -12.50 14.93
N PHE A 105 4.24 -12.25 16.17
CA PHE A 105 3.65 -10.98 16.59
C PHE A 105 4.59 -9.79 16.32
N GLU A 106 5.87 -9.92 16.65
CA GLU A 106 6.90 -8.90 16.36
C GLU A 106 7.13 -8.71 14.87
N SER A 107 6.90 -9.72 14.01
CA SER A 107 7.05 -9.55 12.55
C SER A 107 5.92 -8.76 11.89
N ILE A 108 4.81 -8.58 12.62
CA ILE A 108 3.63 -7.85 12.16
C ILE A 108 3.73 -6.34 12.51
N TYR A 109 4.73 -5.96 13.32
CA TYR A 109 4.97 -4.60 13.84
C TYR A 109 6.37 -4.07 13.52
#